data_AF-A0A5J5VKW2-F1
#
_entry.id   AF-A0A5J5VKW2-F1
#
_cell.length_a   1.000
_cell.length_b   1.000
_cell.length_c   1.000
_cell.angle_alpha   90.00
_cell.angle_beta   90.00
_cell.angle_gamma   90.00
#
_symmetry.space_group_name_H-M   'P 1'
#
loop_
_entity.id
_entity.type
_entity.pdbx_description
1 polymer ?
#
loop_
_entity_poly.entity_id
_entity_poly.type
_entity_poly.pdbx_seq_one_letter_code
_entity_poly.pdbx_strand_id
1 'polypeptide(L)'
;MLRQLFAKSTAKYATFSFIQFNPHREMHSRNKKAMELIAKGWSALKEVDRVIDYCELNDKRLIPLLRAAKENFELALEADNSNTHARYWLSKLHLKYHVPGACKAVGAALLVEAADMGDKDAQYELGCRLRVENDYVQSDQQAFYYLEKAVDQVLFTF
;
A
#
# COMPACT_ATOMS: atom_id res chain seq x y z
N MET A 1 1.38 82.10 -8.36
CA MET A 1 1.79 80.95 -9.20
C MET A 1 1.91 79.71 -8.30
N LEU A 2 1.57 78.54 -8.84
CA LEU A 2 1.02 77.34 -8.21
C LEU A 2 1.74 76.78 -6.96
N ARG A 3 0.96 76.47 -5.91
CA ARG A 3 1.29 75.52 -4.83
C ARG A 3 1.25 74.09 -5.39
N GLN A 4 2.37 73.38 -5.34
CA GLN A 4 2.44 71.95 -5.68
C GLN A 4 1.89 71.11 -4.52
N LEU A 5 0.85 70.32 -4.80
CA LEU A 5 0.26 69.35 -3.88
C LEU A 5 1.06 68.05 -3.92
N PHE A 6 1.76 67.72 -2.84
CA PHE A 6 2.35 66.39 -2.65
C PHE A 6 1.24 65.40 -2.27
N ALA A 7 0.83 64.56 -3.22
CA ALA A 7 -0.02 63.41 -2.96
C ALA A 7 0.79 62.30 -2.28
N LYS A 8 0.47 62.00 -1.01
CA LYS A 8 0.99 60.80 -0.33
C LYS A 8 0.13 59.60 -0.76
N SER A 9 0.66 58.74 -1.62
CA SER A 9 0.04 57.44 -1.90
C SER A 9 0.33 56.49 -0.74
N THR A 10 -0.71 56.12 0.00
CA THR A 10 -0.65 55.06 1.00
C THR A 10 -0.80 53.71 0.28
N ALA A 11 0.32 53.11 -0.09
CA ALA A 11 0.35 51.72 -0.53
C ALA A 11 -0.03 50.82 0.67
N LYS A 12 -1.27 50.34 0.67
CA LYS A 12 -1.74 49.30 1.58
C LYS A 12 -1.02 48.01 1.20
N TYR A 13 -0.07 47.58 2.01
CA TYR A 13 0.51 46.24 1.90
C TYR A 13 -0.60 45.23 2.20
N ALA A 14 -1.15 44.63 1.14
CA ALA A 14 -2.02 43.48 1.28
C ALA A 14 -1.18 42.33 1.86
N THR A 15 -1.50 41.94 3.10
CA THR A 15 -0.98 40.74 3.73
C THR A 15 -1.48 39.53 2.94
N PHE A 16 -0.68 39.11 1.96
CA PHE A 16 -0.80 37.77 1.38
C PHE A 16 -0.65 36.78 2.53
N SER A 17 -1.79 36.23 2.94
CA SER A 17 -1.85 35.19 3.95
C SER A 17 -1.24 33.96 3.32
N PHE A 18 0.05 33.71 3.59
CA PHE A 18 0.65 32.42 3.31
C PHE A 18 -0.16 31.39 4.08
N ILE A 19 -0.98 30.61 3.37
CA ILE A 19 -1.54 29.38 3.91
C ILE A 19 -0.33 28.57 4.34
N GLN A 20 -0.12 28.44 5.65
CA GLN A 20 0.87 27.55 6.21
C GLN A 20 0.51 26.13 5.76
N PHE A 21 1.13 25.70 4.67
CA PHE A 21 1.15 24.31 4.26
C PHE A 21 1.80 23.56 5.43
N ASN A 22 1.04 22.69 6.09
CA ASN A 22 1.52 21.92 7.24
C ASN A 22 1.62 20.45 6.79
N PRO A 23 2.76 20.03 6.21
CA PRO A 23 2.90 18.73 5.55
C PRO A 23 2.57 17.57 6.48
N HIS A 24 2.85 17.74 7.77
CA HIS A 24 2.60 16.73 8.79
C HIS A 24 1.10 16.41 8.93
N ARG A 25 0.22 17.42 8.85
CA ARG A 25 -1.24 17.23 8.98
C ARG A 25 -1.84 16.52 7.77
N GLU A 26 -1.31 16.79 6.57
CA GLU A 26 -1.72 16.12 5.34
C GLU A 26 -1.24 14.67 5.32
N MET A 27 0.01 14.40 5.74
CA MET A 27 0.53 13.03 5.88
C MET A 27 -0.33 12.20 6.84
N HIS A 28 -0.68 12.73 8.01
CA HIS A 28 -1.56 12.03 8.96
C HIS A 28 -2.94 11.73 8.37
N SER A 29 -3.50 12.67 7.59
CA SER A 29 -4.80 12.49 6.91
C SER A 29 -4.74 11.39 5.84
N ARG A 30 -3.67 11.37 5.03
CA ARG A 30 -3.45 10.36 3.98
C ARG A 30 -3.26 8.97 4.57
N ASN A 31 -2.42 8.85 5.61
CA ASN A 31 -2.19 7.59 6.31
C ASN A 31 -3.48 7.06 6.92
N LYS A 32 -4.26 7.92 7.59
CA LYS A 32 -5.56 7.53 8.15
C LYS A 32 -6.52 7.00 7.07
N LYS A 33 -6.63 7.72 5.95
CA LYS A 33 -7.48 7.30 4.83
C LYS A 33 -7.04 5.96 4.25
N ALA A 34 -5.73 5.76 4.04
CA ALA A 34 -5.19 4.49 3.57
C ALA A 34 -5.50 3.34 4.54
N MET A 35 -5.33 3.55 5.85
CA MET A 35 -5.65 2.55 6.87
C MET A 35 -7.13 2.16 6.89
N GLU A 36 -8.05 3.11 6.72
CA GLU A 36 -9.49 2.82 6.62
C GLU A 36 -9.82 1.96 5.39
N LEU A 37 -9.18 2.24 4.26
CA LEU A 37 -9.34 1.47 3.02
C LEU A 37 -8.75 0.06 3.17
N ILE A 38 -7.55 -0.07 3.74
CA ILE A 38 -6.93 -1.36 4.05
C ILE A 38 -7.85 -2.19 4.94
N ALA A 39 -8.42 -1.61 5.99
CA ALA A 39 -9.34 -2.31 6.89
C ALA A 39 -10.59 -2.85 6.16
N LYS A 40 -11.15 -2.07 5.23
CA LYS A 40 -12.27 -2.51 4.39
C LYS A 40 -11.87 -3.66 3.47
N GLY A 41 -10.72 -3.55 2.80
CA GLY A 41 -10.20 -4.60 1.92
C GLY A 41 -9.93 -5.90 2.68
N TRP A 42 -9.34 -5.80 3.87
CA TRP A 42 -9.07 -6.95 4.73
C TRP A 42 -10.36 -7.60 5.26
N SER A 43 -11.37 -6.81 5.63
CA SER A 43 -12.68 -7.33 6.03
C SER A 43 -13.32 -8.16 4.91
N ALA A 44 -13.26 -7.68 3.67
CA ALA A 44 -13.76 -8.44 2.51
C ALA A 44 -12.97 -9.74 2.29
N LEU A 45 -11.63 -9.69 2.41
CA LEU A 45 -10.79 -10.88 2.31
C LEU A 45 -11.05 -11.90 3.42
N LYS A 46 -11.31 -11.44 4.63
CA LYS A 46 -11.63 -12.32 5.76
C LYS A 46 -12.88 -13.16 5.49
N GLU A 47 -13.91 -12.56 4.89
CA GLU A 47 -15.11 -13.30 4.49
C GLU A 47 -14.82 -14.30 3.36
N VAL A 48 -13.93 -13.95 2.43
CA VAL A 48 -13.47 -14.87 1.38
C VAL A 48 -12.72 -16.06 1.98
N ASP A 49 -11.70 -15.79 2.81
CA ASP A 49 -10.86 -16.82 3.43
C ASP A 49 -11.68 -17.78 4.31
N ARG A 50 -12.82 -17.35 4.85
CA ARG A 50 -13.73 -18.21 5.63
C ARG A 50 -14.37 -19.33 4.81
N VAL A 51 -14.53 -19.14 3.50
CA VAL A 51 -15.33 -20.03 2.65
C VAL A 51 -14.56 -20.56 1.45
N ILE A 52 -13.40 -19.98 1.11
CA ILE A 52 -12.66 -20.28 -0.11
C ILE A 52 -12.29 -21.77 -0.25
N ASP A 53 -12.00 -22.46 0.85
CA ASP A 53 -11.65 -23.90 0.85
C ASP A 53 -12.83 -24.81 0.48
N TYR A 54 -14.08 -24.30 0.59
CA TYR A 54 -15.31 -25.04 0.29
C TYR A 54 -15.98 -24.56 -1.00
N CYS A 55 -15.43 -23.54 -1.65
CA CYS A 55 -15.97 -22.94 -2.86
C CYS A 55 -15.28 -23.48 -4.11
N GLU A 56 -16.01 -23.52 -5.22
CA GLU A 56 -15.40 -23.76 -6.53
C GLU A 56 -14.44 -22.62 -6.89
N LEU A 57 -13.41 -22.93 -7.68
CA LEU A 57 -12.33 -22.02 -8.07
C LEU A 57 -12.83 -20.66 -8.64
N ASN A 58 -14.02 -20.64 -9.24
CA ASN A 58 -14.66 -19.46 -9.82
C ASN A 58 -16.04 -19.17 -9.20
N ASP A 59 -16.22 -19.44 -7.91
CA ASP A 59 -17.49 -19.17 -7.25
C ASP A 59 -17.85 -17.67 -7.38
N LYS A 60 -18.93 -17.43 -8.13
CA LYS A 60 -19.43 -16.09 -8.45
C LYS A 60 -19.79 -15.28 -7.22
N ARG A 61 -20.04 -15.93 -6.08
CA ARG A 61 -20.34 -15.27 -4.81
C ARG A 61 -19.12 -14.59 -4.18
N LEU A 62 -17.92 -15.09 -4.48
CA LEU A 62 -16.67 -14.50 -3.98
C LEU A 62 -16.21 -13.32 -4.83
N ILE A 63 -16.57 -13.29 -6.11
CA ILE A 63 -16.16 -12.25 -7.07
C ILE A 63 -16.41 -10.82 -6.55
N PRO A 64 -17.59 -10.48 -5.99
CA PRO A 64 -17.83 -9.13 -5.46
C PRO A 64 -16.90 -8.77 -4.29
N LEU A 65 -16.64 -9.72 -3.38
CA LEU A 65 -15.77 -9.51 -2.23
C LEU A 65 -14.31 -9.34 -2.66
N LEU A 66 -13.86 -10.18 -3.59
CA LEU A 66 -12.55 -10.13 -4.22
C LEU A 66 -12.32 -8.80 -4.94
N ARG A 67 -13.31 -8.34 -5.71
CA ARG A 67 -13.28 -7.04 -6.39
C ARG A 67 -13.23 -5.89 -5.39
N ALA A 68 -14.11 -5.90 -4.37
CA ALA A 68 -14.13 -4.88 -3.34
C ALA A 68 -12.80 -4.82 -2.58
N ALA A 69 -12.19 -5.96 -2.26
CA ALA A 69 -10.87 -6.01 -1.65
C ALA A 69 -9.81 -5.34 -2.53
N LYS A 70 -9.78 -5.71 -3.82
CA LYS A 70 -8.86 -5.11 -4.81
C LYS A 70 -8.98 -3.60 -4.85
N GLU A 71 -10.18 -3.10 -5.07
CA GLU A 71 -10.46 -1.67 -5.22
C GLU A 71 -10.04 -0.89 -3.96
N ASN A 72 -10.31 -1.44 -2.78
CA ASN A 72 -9.90 -0.80 -1.53
C ASN A 72 -8.36 -0.74 -1.38
N PHE A 73 -7.62 -1.79 -1.76
CA PHE A 73 -6.15 -1.75 -1.69
C PHE A 73 -5.54 -0.83 -2.76
N GLU A 74 -6.10 -0.78 -3.96
CA GLU A 74 -5.70 0.18 -5.00
C GLU A 74 -5.93 1.62 -4.53
N LEU A 75 -7.12 1.94 -4.00
CA LEU A 75 -7.41 3.25 -3.42
C LEU A 75 -6.53 3.58 -2.21
N ALA A 76 -6.12 2.58 -1.43
CA ALA A 76 -5.21 2.79 -0.31
C ALA A 76 -3.82 3.22 -0.79
N LEU A 77 -3.31 2.62 -1.88
CA LEU A 77 -2.05 3.01 -2.51
C LEU A 77 -2.14 4.37 -3.22
N GLU A 78 -3.29 4.71 -3.80
CA GLU A 78 -3.53 6.07 -4.32
C GLU A 78 -3.49 7.11 -3.19
N ALA A 79 -4.06 6.79 -2.02
CA ALA A 79 -4.03 7.65 -0.85
C ALA A 79 -2.61 7.77 -0.26
N ASP A 80 -1.92 6.64 -0.10
CA ASP A 80 -0.57 6.55 0.42
C ASP A 80 0.23 5.45 -0.28
N ASN A 81 0.99 5.86 -1.30
CA ASN A 81 1.82 4.94 -2.08
C ASN A 81 2.99 4.36 -1.27
N SER A 82 3.33 4.95 -0.12
CA SER A 82 4.37 4.43 0.78
C SER A 82 3.87 3.28 1.66
N ASN A 83 2.55 3.01 1.66
CA ASN A 83 1.97 1.98 2.49
C ASN A 83 2.35 0.58 2.00
N THR A 84 3.29 -0.04 2.70
CA THR A 84 3.81 -1.36 2.34
C THR A 84 2.77 -2.47 2.53
N HIS A 85 1.90 -2.32 3.53
CA HIS A 85 0.91 -3.34 3.86
C HIS A 85 -0.20 -3.42 2.81
N ALA A 86 -0.70 -2.28 2.32
CA ALA A 86 -1.62 -2.23 1.17
C ALA A 86 -1.00 -2.90 -0.06
N ARG A 87 0.29 -2.61 -0.33
CA ARG A 87 1.04 -3.18 -1.45
C ARG A 87 1.17 -4.69 -1.32
N TYR A 88 1.52 -5.19 -0.13
CA TYR A 88 1.56 -6.62 0.16
C TYR A 88 0.20 -7.28 -0.08
N TRP A 89 -0.89 -6.74 0.46
CA TRP A 89 -2.22 -7.34 0.28
C TRP A 89 -2.69 -7.33 -1.17
N LEU A 90 -2.42 -6.27 -1.93
CA LEU A 90 -2.71 -6.24 -3.37
C LEU A 90 -1.89 -7.28 -4.13
N SER A 91 -0.61 -7.46 -3.76
CA SER A 91 0.25 -8.50 -4.32
C SER A 91 -0.36 -9.89 -4.10
N LYS A 92 -0.78 -10.17 -2.86
CA LYS A 92 -1.39 -11.45 -2.46
C LYS A 92 -2.71 -11.70 -3.17
N LEU A 93 -3.48 -10.65 -3.40
CA LEU A 93 -4.72 -10.71 -4.18
C LEU A 93 -4.47 -11.26 -5.58
N HIS A 94 -3.44 -10.75 -6.25
CA HIS A 94 -3.06 -11.14 -7.61
C HIS A 94 -2.44 -12.54 -7.69
N LEU A 95 -1.81 -13.02 -6.62
CA LEU A 95 -1.07 -14.27 -6.60
C LEU A 95 -1.87 -15.47 -6.06
N LYS A 96 -2.69 -15.26 -5.02
CA LYS A 96 -3.42 -16.32 -4.32
C LYS A 96 -4.88 -16.44 -4.78
N TYR A 97 -5.53 -15.31 -5.05
CA TYR A 97 -6.98 -15.28 -5.26
C TYR A 97 -7.37 -15.18 -6.73
N HIS A 98 -8.53 -15.72 -7.08
CA HIS A 98 -9.10 -15.67 -8.44
C HIS A 98 -9.87 -14.37 -8.65
N VAL A 99 -9.20 -13.23 -8.49
CA VAL A 99 -9.81 -11.92 -8.76
C VAL A 99 -9.95 -11.71 -10.28
N PRO A 100 -11.08 -11.17 -10.78
CA PRO A 100 -11.16 -10.79 -12.18
C PRO A 100 -10.08 -9.78 -12.57
N GLY A 101 -9.32 -10.08 -13.62
CA GLY A 101 -8.17 -9.26 -14.04
C GLY A 101 -6.92 -9.47 -13.17
N ALA A 102 -6.84 -10.57 -12.42
CA ALA A 102 -5.59 -10.98 -11.77
C ALA A 102 -4.47 -11.12 -12.81
N CYS A 103 -3.34 -10.48 -12.52
CA CYS A 103 -2.10 -10.64 -13.28
C CYS A 103 -1.00 -11.07 -12.31
N LYS A 104 -0.49 -12.30 -12.47
CA LYS A 104 0.55 -12.86 -11.59
C LYS A 104 1.86 -12.06 -11.64
N ALA A 105 2.23 -11.53 -12.80
CA ALA A 105 3.42 -10.70 -12.95
C ALA A 105 3.31 -9.40 -12.15
N VAL A 106 2.14 -8.73 -12.18
CA VAL A 106 1.86 -7.56 -11.34
C VAL A 106 1.92 -7.93 -9.86
N GLY A 107 1.32 -9.07 -9.49
CA GLY A 107 1.39 -9.58 -8.12
C GLY A 107 2.83 -9.80 -7.65
N ALA A 108 3.67 -10.43 -8.46
CA ALA A 108 5.06 -10.68 -8.12
C ALA A 108 5.86 -9.37 -7.98
N ALA A 109 5.66 -8.41 -8.89
CA ALA A 109 6.31 -7.10 -8.81
C ALA A 109 5.92 -6.34 -7.52
N LEU A 110 4.63 -6.30 -7.19
CA LEU A 110 4.14 -5.68 -5.95
C LEU A 110 4.68 -6.36 -4.70
N LEU A 111 4.84 -7.69 -4.73
CA LEU A 111 5.39 -8.45 -3.60
C LEU A 111 6.86 -8.10 -3.36
N VAL A 112 7.67 -8.04 -4.43
CA VAL A 112 9.08 -7.65 -4.35
C VAL A 112 9.20 -6.21 -3.85
N GLU A 113 8.43 -5.28 -4.40
CA GLU A 113 8.41 -3.90 -3.94
C GLU A 113 8.03 -3.79 -2.45
N ALA A 114 7.00 -4.51 -1.99
CA ALA A 114 6.60 -4.49 -0.58
C ALA A 114 7.70 -5.06 0.33
N ALA A 115 8.36 -6.13 -0.08
CA ALA A 115 9.46 -6.74 0.67
C ALA A 115 10.70 -5.82 0.76
N ASP A 116 11.04 -5.16 -0.35
CA ASP A 116 12.15 -4.22 -0.43
C ASP A 116 11.90 -2.94 0.38
N MET A 117 10.64 -2.50 0.45
CA MET A 117 10.21 -1.40 1.32
C MET A 117 10.14 -1.79 2.81
N GLY A 118 10.34 -3.07 3.14
CA GLY A 118 10.49 -3.52 4.52
C GLY A 118 9.24 -4.12 5.15
N ASP A 119 8.24 -4.57 4.38
CA ASP A 119 7.08 -5.27 4.93
C ASP A 119 7.45 -6.70 5.34
N LYS A 120 7.38 -7.01 6.64
CA LYS A 120 7.72 -8.34 7.17
C LYS A 120 6.92 -9.48 6.56
N ASP A 121 5.63 -9.27 6.27
CA ASP A 121 4.75 -10.31 5.74
C ASP A 121 5.12 -10.57 4.27
N ALA A 122 5.42 -9.52 3.51
CA ALA A 122 5.94 -9.62 2.15
C ALA A 122 7.32 -10.29 2.09
N GLN A 123 8.23 -9.94 2.99
CA GLN A 123 9.57 -10.55 3.08
C GLN A 123 9.48 -12.06 3.35
N TYR A 124 8.64 -12.45 4.30
CA TYR A 124 8.38 -13.85 4.58
C TYR A 124 7.80 -14.58 3.36
N GLU A 125 6.76 -14.02 2.74
CA GLU A 125 6.08 -14.66 1.61
C GLU A 125 6.99 -14.75 0.37
N LEU A 126 7.79 -13.72 0.09
CA LEU A 126 8.78 -13.73 -0.98
C LEU A 126 9.86 -14.79 -0.75
N GLY A 127 10.38 -14.88 0.49
CA GLY A 127 11.35 -15.90 0.87
C GLY A 127 10.80 -17.33 0.68
N CYS A 128 9.55 -17.56 1.06
CA CYS A 128 8.88 -18.85 0.82
C CYS A 128 8.74 -19.17 -0.67
N ARG A 129 8.34 -18.21 -1.51
CA ARG A 129 8.17 -18.42 -2.95
C ARG A 129 9.49 -18.72 -3.65
N LEU A 130 10.56 -17.99 -3.32
CA LEU A 130 11.90 -18.20 -3.88
C LEU A 130 12.44 -19.61 -3.58
N ARG A 131 12.08 -20.20 -2.44
CA ARG A 131 12.40 -21.61 -2.12
C ARG A 131 11.58 -22.63 -2.88
N VAL A 132 10.30 -22.34 -3.13
CA VAL A 132 9.38 -23.30 -3.78
C VAL A 132 9.56 -23.31 -5.30
N GLU A 133 9.89 -22.17 -5.90
CA GLU A 133 9.95 -22.00 -7.35
C GLU A 133 11.33 -22.36 -7.97
N ASN A 134 12.34 -22.76 -7.18
CA ASN A 134 13.67 -23.08 -7.71
C ASN A 134 14.44 -24.15 -6.91
N ASP A 135 14.86 -25.23 -7.59
CA ASP A 135 15.82 -26.23 -7.07
C ASP A 135 17.29 -25.76 -7.16
N TYR A 136 17.54 -24.51 -7.59
CA TYR A 136 18.88 -23.95 -7.82
C TYR A 136 19.40 -23.14 -6.61
N VAL A 137 20.63 -23.45 -6.20
CA VAL A 137 21.35 -22.94 -5.00
C VAL A 137 21.39 -21.40 -4.86
N GLN A 138 21.32 -20.63 -5.94
CA GLN A 138 21.32 -19.15 -5.86
C GLN A 138 20.01 -18.57 -5.32
N SER A 139 18.87 -19.22 -5.60
CA SER A 139 17.56 -18.80 -5.07
C SER A 139 17.51 -18.96 -3.55
N ASP A 140 18.19 -19.97 -3.01
CA ASP A 140 18.24 -20.24 -1.58
C ASP A 140 18.93 -19.12 -0.79
N GLN A 141 19.97 -18.51 -1.35
CA GLN A 141 20.65 -17.37 -0.69
C GLN A 141 19.74 -16.16 -0.60
N GLN A 142 19.01 -15.84 -1.68
CA GLN A 142 18.08 -14.72 -1.69
C GLN A 142 16.85 -14.99 -0.80
N ALA A 143 16.36 -16.23 -0.78
CA ALA A 143 15.29 -16.64 0.13
C ALA A 143 15.73 -16.51 1.60
N PHE A 144 16.94 -16.98 1.93
CA PHE A 144 17.49 -16.87 3.28
C PHE A 144 17.57 -15.41 3.72
N TYR A 145 18.06 -14.52 2.86
CA TYR A 145 18.15 -13.09 3.13
C TYR A 145 16.80 -12.44 3.49
N TYR A 146 15.74 -12.70 2.73
CA TYR A 146 14.42 -12.13 3.05
C TYR A 146 13.80 -12.75 4.30
N LEU A 147 14.01 -14.05 4.54
CA LEU A 147 13.54 -14.72 5.76
C LEU A 147 14.24 -14.18 7.01
N GLU A 148 15.55 -13.94 6.95
CA GLU A 148 16.34 -13.36 8.04
C GLU A 148 15.82 -11.95 8.40
N LYS A 149 15.60 -11.10 7.39
CA LYS A 149 15.02 -9.77 7.60
C LYS A 149 13.64 -9.80 8.25
N ALA A 150 12.77 -10.71 7.80
CA ALA A 150 11.44 -10.85 8.39
C ALA A 150 11.52 -11.25 9.87
N VAL A 151 12.44 -12.15 10.20
CA VAL A 151 12.69 -12.59 11.58
C VAL A 151 13.24 -11.44 12.44
N ASP A 152 14.22 -10.68 11.95
CA ASP A 152 14.77 -9.53 12.67
C ASP A 152 13.68 -8.52 13.02
N GLN A 153 12.83 -8.17 12.06
CA GLN A 153 11.74 -7.22 12.29
C GLN A 153 10.70 -7.72 13.31
N VAL A 154 10.52 -9.04 13.45
CA VAL A 154 9.64 -9.62 14.47
C VAL A 154 10.34 -9.64 15.83
N LEU A 155 11.61 -10.05 15.90
CA LEU A 155 12.36 -10.19 17.16
C LEU A 155 12.65 -8.85 17.86
N PHE A 156 12.84 -7.76 17.11
CA PHE A 156 13.06 -6.43 17.69
C PHE A 156 11.77 -5.69 18.09
N THR A 157 10.61 -6.35 18.06
CA THR A 157 9.30 -5.76 18.46
C THR A 157 8.78 -6.21 19.82
N PHE A 158 9.60 -6.91 20.62
CA PHE A 158 9.32 -7.30 22.01
C PHE A 158 10.22 -6.55 22.99
#